data_AF-A0A133KFH7-F1
#
_entry.id   AF-A0A133KFH7-F1
#
_cell.length_a   1.000
_cell.length_b   1.000
_cell.length_c   1.000
_cell.angle_alpha   90.00
_cell.angle_beta   90.00
_cell.angle_gamma   90.00
#
_symmetry.space_group_name_H-M   'P 1'
#
loop_
_entity.id
_entity.type
_entity.pdbx_description
1 polymer ?
#
loop_
_entity_poly.entity_id
_entity_poly.type
_entity_poly.pdbx_seq_one_letter_code
_entity_poly.pdbx_strand_id
1 'polypeptide(L)'
;MEFTPIPVSDQKYLNYIFIGILVDKKPVTAMFDTRGNTLIPESLAKELDITYIDKEALDKERGFRRAKLSSMTLGALKLIDVPVVICKDQVIKLKDDQFGNKFPADIILGWNIISQLVFRGDLRKGQFEVQSSDIKRQTRKGKDNTPVFKLIFNKKTYKAAIDTSRPLTIISENIAKTMRVENEDVKQTIDLLGIEEDEVLYESKFTFTIDENQVHLPTSQVEKALNDKDIQIVFGADLLRNTSWALYNPMGYIRVRN
;
A
#
# COMPACT_ATOMS: atom_id res chain seq x y z
N MET A 1 -4.68 -7.25 -23.09
CA MET A 1 -3.20 -7.34 -22.89
C MET A 1 -2.87 -8.46 -21.89
N GLU A 2 -1.61 -8.88 -21.77
CA GLU A 2 -1.19 -9.92 -20.81
C GLU A 2 -0.49 -9.29 -19.59
N PHE A 3 -0.62 -9.94 -18.44
CA PHE A 3 0.14 -9.56 -17.24
C PHE A 3 1.63 -9.79 -17.46
N THR A 4 2.44 -8.83 -17.02
CA THR A 4 3.89 -8.89 -17.14
C THR A 4 4.54 -8.81 -15.77
N PRO A 5 5.57 -9.62 -15.50
CA PRO A 5 6.21 -9.66 -14.19
C PRO A 5 6.97 -8.36 -13.90
N ILE A 6 6.91 -7.93 -12.64
CA ILE A 6 7.75 -6.89 -12.07
C ILE A 6 8.68 -7.56 -11.05
N PRO A 7 10.00 -7.32 -11.11
CA PRO A 7 10.92 -7.79 -10.08
C PRO A 7 10.51 -7.28 -8.70
N VAL A 8 10.45 -8.16 -7.71
CA VAL A 8 10.25 -7.79 -6.30
C VAL A 8 11.63 -7.76 -5.64
N SER A 9 11.93 -6.69 -4.91
CA SER A 9 13.19 -6.61 -4.15
C SER A 9 13.19 -7.64 -3.01
N ASP A 10 14.34 -8.27 -2.79
CA ASP A 10 14.60 -9.18 -1.68
C ASP A 10 14.86 -8.44 -0.36
N GLN A 11 15.15 -7.13 -0.43
CA GLN A 11 15.39 -6.29 0.73
C GLN A 11 14.12 -6.17 1.59
N LYS A 12 14.30 -6.37 2.89
CA LYS A 12 13.24 -6.28 3.89
C LYS A 12 13.35 -4.97 4.64
N TYR A 13 12.22 -4.29 4.80
CA TYR A 13 12.09 -3.14 5.67
C TYR A 13 10.64 -3.07 6.10
N LEU A 14 10.37 -3.42 7.36
CA LEU A 14 9.00 -3.68 7.84
C LEU A 14 8.24 -4.60 6.85
N ASN A 15 6.95 -4.35 6.62
CA ASN A 15 6.13 -5.07 5.62
C ASN A 15 6.05 -4.37 4.26
N TYR A 16 6.71 -3.22 4.08
CA TYR A 16 6.61 -2.46 2.82
C TYR A 16 7.03 -3.29 1.62
N ILE A 17 6.43 -2.96 0.48
CA ILE A 17 6.59 -3.70 -0.77
C ILE A 17 7.50 -2.89 -1.67
N PHE A 18 8.60 -3.49 -2.10
CA PHE A 18 9.59 -2.86 -2.94
C PHE A 18 9.68 -3.61 -4.26
N ILE A 19 9.61 -2.86 -5.36
CA ILE A 19 9.61 -3.40 -6.72
C ILE A 19 10.68 -2.72 -7.56
N GLY A 20 11.29 -3.47 -8.47
CA GLY A 20 12.26 -2.96 -9.44
C GLY A 20 11.53 -2.38 -10.65
N ILE A 21 11.85 -1.13 -10.98
CA ILE A 21 11.26 -0.43 -12.14
C ILE A 21 12.35 0.31 -12.92
N LEU A 22 12.04 0.79 -14.12
CA LEU A 22 12.91 1.73 -14.84
C LEU A 22 12.30 3.13 -14.83
N VAL A 23 13.08 4.12 -14.43
CA VAL A 23 12.75 5.55 -14.47
C VAL A 23 13.73 6.21 -15.41
N ASP A 24 13.26 6.69 -16.56
CA ASP A 24 14.09 7.24 -17.64
C ASP A 24 15.35 6.37 -17.94
N LYS A 25 15.12 5.07 -18.16
CA LYS A 25 16.14 4.02 -18.39
C LYS A 25 17.03 3.67 -17.20
N LYS A 26 16.97 4.40 -16.08
CA LYS A 26 17.69 4.07 -14.85
C LYS A 26 16.92 3.04 -14.03
N PRO A 27 17.50 1.87 -13.70
CA PRO A 27 16.90 0.94 -12.76
C PRO A 27 16.84 1.55 -11.36
N VAL A 28 15.68 1.47 -10.73
CA VAL A 28 15.45 1.97 -9.37
C VAL A 28 14.57 1.02 -8.58
N THR A 29 14.71 1.05 -7.26
CA THR A 29 13.81 0.39 -6.32
C THR A 29 12.70 1.36 -5.92
N ALA A 30 11.44 1.01 -6.20
CA ALA A 30 10.28 1.79 -5.82
C ALA A 30 9.53 1.14 -4.66
N MET A 31 9.18 1.93 -3.65
CA MET A 31 8.18 1.52 -2.66
C MET A 31 6.79 1.60 -3.30
N PHE A 32 6.05 0.49 -3.28
CA PHE A 32 4.69 0.43 -3.79
C PHE A 32 3.72 1.01 -2.75
N ASP A 33 3.25 2.23 -2.99
CA ASP A 33 2.41 3.02 -2.08
C ASP A 33 1.04 3.27 -2.73
N THR A 34 0.00 2.56 -2.25
CA THR A 34 -1.38 2.70 -2.73
C THR A 34 -2.04 4.02 -2.28
N ARG A 35 -1.26 5.01 -1.85
CA ARG A 35 -1.68 6.35 -1.51
C ARG A 35 -0.80 7.41 -2.18
N GLY A 36 -1.32 8.64 -2.25
CA GLY A 36 -0.53 9.82 -2.57
C GLY A 36 0.00 9.89 -4.02
N ASN A 37 1.04 10.70 -4.20
CA ASN A 37 1.70 10.92 -5.48
C ASN A 37 3.02 10.16 -5.54
N THR A 38 3.44 9.83 -6.75
CA THR A 38 4.77 9.31 -7.02
C THR A 38 5.81 10.37 -6.71
N LEU A 39 6.72 10.07 -5.78
CA LEU A 39 7.74 11.00 -5.28
C LEU A 39 9.12 10.60 -5.80
N ILE A 40 9.83 11.57 -6.38
CA ILE A 40 11.21 11.42 -6.82
C ILE A 40 12.10 12.39 -6.04
N PRO A 41 13.14 11.92 -5.33
CA PRO A 41 14.10 12.78 -4.65
C PRO A 41 14.83 13.72 -5.60
N GLU A 42 15.14 14.93 -5.15
CA GLU A 42 15.83 15.94 -5.95
C GLU A 42 17.24 15.51 -6.38
N SER A 43 17.93 14.68 -5.58
CA SER A 43 19.23 14.11 -5.96
C SER A 43 19.11 13.22 -7.20
N LEU A 44 18.13 12.31 -7.20
CA LEU A 44 17.85 11.44 -8.32
C LEU A 44 17.31 12.21 -9.53
N ALA A 45 16.45 13.20 -9.30
CA ALA A 45 15.83 13.99 -10.37
C ALA A 45 16.83 14.72 -11.26
N LYS A 46 18.03 15.06 -10.75
CA LYS A 46 19.10 15.70 -11.53
C LYS A 46 19.67 14.82 -12.65
N GLU A 47 19.46 13.51 -12.54
CA GLU A 47 19.99 12.51 -13.47
C GLU A 47 18.94 12.00 -14.47
N LEU A 48 17.71 12.52 -14.40
CA LEU A 48 16.55 12.05 -15.17
C LEU A 48 16.04 13.13 -16.11
N ASP A 49 15.48 12.73 -17.24
CA ASP A 49 14.74 13.61 -18.15
C ASP A 49 13.38 13.99 -17.54
N ILE A 50 13.35 15.16 -16.89
CA ILE A 50 12.22 15.68 -16.14
C ILE A 50 11.89 17.11 -16.61
N THR A 51 10.63 17.32 -16.98
CA THR A 51 10.08 18.64 -17.27
C THR A 51 9.29 19.17 -16.08
N TYR A 52 9.81 20.19 -15.40
CA TYR A 52 9.10 20.83 -14.28
C TYR A 52 7.87 21.62 -14.76
N ILE A 53 6.75 21.41 -14.08
CA ILE A 53 5.50 22.17 -14.31
C ILE A 53 5.52 23.45 -13.48
N ASP A 54 5.98 23.34 -12.23
CA ASP A 54 6.02 24.46 -11.30
C ASP A 54 7.38 25.17 -11.32
N LYS A 55 7.34 26.50 -11.46
CA LYS A 55 8.55 27.35 -11.37
C LYS A 55 9.18 27.29 -9.98
N GLU A 56 8.34 27.31 -8.94
CA GLU A 56 8.75 27.24 -7.53
C GLU A 56 8.13 26.04 -6.82
N ALA A 57 8.63 25.72 -5.62
CA ALA A 57 8.05 24.69 -4.77
C ALA A 57 6.68 25.09 -4.23
N LEU A 58 5.70 24.19 -4.37
CA LEU A 58 4.37 24.30 -3.76
C LEU A 58 4.43 24.18 -2.23
N ASP A 59 5.41 23.41 -1.74
CA ASP A 59 5.73 23.26 -0.33
C ASP A 59 7.24 23.49 -0.18
N LYS A 60 7.62 24.60 0.48
CA LYS A 60 9.03 24.97 0.66
C LYS A 60 9.75 24.05 1.65
N GLU A 61 9.03 23.49 2.62
CA GLU A 61 9.61 22.61 3.63
C GLU A 61 9.96 21.26 3.01
N ARG A 62 9.03 20.66 2.28
CA ARG A 62 9.19 19.35 1.63
C ARG A 62 9.80 19.43 0.23
N GLY A 63 9.87 20.62 -0.35
CA GLY A 63 10.38 20.89 -1.69
C GLY A 63 9.48 20.40 -2.81
N PHE A 64 8.18 20.23 -2.57
CA PHE A 64 7.26 19.62 -3.54
C PHE A 64 7.12 20.47 -4.81
N ARG A 65 7.47 19.88 -5.95
CA ARG A 65 7.34 20.50 -7.28
C ARG A 65 6.75 19.48 -8.24
N ARG A 66 5.67 19.81 -8.93
CA ARG A 66 5.10 18.92 -9.94
C ARG A 66 6.00 18.92 -11.17
N ALA A 67 6.17 17.75 -11.75
CA ALA A 67 6.93 17.57 -12.97
C ALA A 67 6.36 16.43 -13.81
N LYS A 68 6.84 16.32 -15.04
CA LYS A 68 6.63 15.17 -15.91
C LYS A 68 7.95 14.46 -16.12
N LEU A 69 7.98 13.18 -15.78
CA LEU A 69 9.07 12.28 -16.10
C LEU A 69 8.88 11.78 -17.54
N SER A 70 9.93 11.83 -18.34
CA SER A 70 9.90 11.44 -19.75
C SER A 70 9.38 10.02 -19.96
N SER A 71 9.87 9.05 -19.18
CA SER A 71 9.33 7.69 -19.21
C SER A 71 9.50 6.91 -17.90
N MET A 72 8.55 6.00 -17.64
CA MET A 72 8.62 5.01 -16.56
C MET A 72 8.23 3.64 -17.13
N THR A 73 8.96 2.58 -16.76
CA THR A 73 8.62 1.21 -17.16
C THR A 73 8.35 0.34 -15.95
N LEU A 74 7.18 -0.29 -15.95
CA LEU A 74 6.69 -1.24 -14.94
C LEU A 74 6.44 -2.58 -15.65
N GLY A 75 7.30 -3.59 -15.39
CA GLY A 75 7.25 -4.84 -16.16
C GLY A 75 7.50 -4.57 -17.64
N ALA A 76 6.58 -4.96 -18.52
CA ALA A 76 6.65 -4.62 -19.95
C ALA A 76 5.89 -3.33 -20.32
N LEU A 77 5.26 -2.65 -19.36
CA LEU A 77 4.47 -1.44 -19.61
C LEU A 77 5.36 -0.21 -19.58
N LYS A 78 5.48 0.46 -20.72
CA LYS A 78 6.13 1.77 -20.81
C LYS A 78 5.11 2.89 -20.75
N LEU A 79 5.23 3.74 -19.73
CA LEU A 79 4.49 4.98 -19.55
C LEU A 79 5.36 6.17 -20.02
N ILE A 80 4.73 7.15 -20.64
CA ILE A 80 5.38 8.38 -21.17
C ILE A 80 4.72 9.59 -20.49
N ASP A 81 5.47 10.69 -20.34
CA ASP A 81 4.99 11.95 -19.74
C ASP A 81 4.35 11.75 -18.36
N VAL A 82 5.02 10.95 -17.54
CA VAL A 82 4.48 10.44 -16.28
C VAL A 82 4.42 11.54 -15.24
N PRO A 83 3.25 11.84 -14.65
CA PRO A 83 3.14 12.88 -13.64
C PRO A 83 3.80 12.43 -12.32
N VAL A 84 4.74 13.25 -11.84
CA VAL A 84 5.50 12.99 -10.61
C VAL A 84 5.61 14.25 -9.76
N VAL A 85 5.97 14.08 -8.49
CA VAL A 85 6.33 15.18 -7.60
C VAL A 85 7.80 15.03 -7.21
N ILE A 86 8.59 16.05 -7.48
CA ILE A 86 9.97 16.13 -6.98
C ILE A 86 9.92 16.63 -5.54
N CYS A 87 10.70 16.01 -4.66
CA CYS A 87 10.79 16.36 -3.25
C CYS A 87 12.24 16.40 -2.77
N LYS A 88 12.48 16.99 -1.60
CA LYS A 88 13.80 16.90 -0.96
C LYS A 88 14.11 15.45 -0.56
N ASP A 89 15.38 15.08 -0.54
CA ASP A 89 15.82 13.70 -0.32
C ASP A 89 15.34 13.13 1.02
N GLN A 90 15.29 13.95 2.07
CA GLN A 90 14.87 13.52 3.41
C GLN A 90 13.38 13.15 3.50
N VAL A 91 12.56 13.54 2.51
CA VAL A 91 11.11 13.25 2.56
C VAL A 91 10.84 11.75 2.46
N ILE A 92 11.66 11.02 1.70
CA ILE A 92 11.48 9.58 1.51
C ILE A 92 12.47 8.74 2.32
N LYS A 93 13.43 9.37 3.01
CA LYS A 93 14.39 8.66 3.85
C LYS A 93 13.78 8.36 5.21
N LEU A 94 13.43 7.10 5.43
CA LEU A 94 13.06 6.61 6.75
C LEU A 94 14.32 6.22 7.55
N LYS A 95 14.20 6.25 8.88
CA LYS A 95 15.24 5.72 9.78
C LYS A 95 15.36 4.21 9.60
N ASP A 96 16.45 3.62 10.08
CA ASP A 96 16.58 2.16 10.11
C ASP A 96 15.41 1.55 10.91
N ASP A 97 14.93 0.38 10.47
CA ASP A 97 13.88 -0.32 11.20
C ASP A 97 14.41 -0.94 12.50
N GLN A 98 13.51 -1.52 13.30
CA GLN A 98 13.85 -2.15 14.59
C GLN A 98 14.83 -3.34 14.47
N PHE A 99 15.06 -3.85 13.26
CA PHE A 99 16.00 -4.92 12.97
C PHE A 99 17.30 -4.41 12.31
N GLY A 100 17.47 -3.09 12.20
CA GLY A 100 18.63 -2.46 11.58
C GLY A 100 18.61 -2.45 10.05
N ASN A 101 17.48 -2.78 9.41
CA ASN A 101 17.38 -2.70 7.96
C ASN A 101 17.26 -1.24 7.52
N LYS A 102 17.95 -0.89 6.45
CA LYS A 102 17.87 0.43 5.83
C LYS A 102 16.67 0.52 4.89
N PHE A 103 16.06 1.69 4.80
CA PHE A 103 14.99 1.93 3.85
C PHE A 103 15.54 1.87 2.41
N PRO A 104 15.07 0.92 1.56
CA PRO A 104 15.78 0.56 0.33
C PRO A 104 15.27 1.29 -0.92
N ALA A 105 14.20 2.07 -0.81
CA ALA A 105 13.58 2.67 -1.99
C ALA A 105 14.28 3.96 -2.41
N ASP A 106 14.52 4.07 -3.72
CA ASP A 106 15.00 5.28 -4.38
C ASP A 106 13.85 6.26 -4.65
N ILE A 107 12.63 5.73 -4.81
CA ILE A 107 11.41 6.51 -5.08
C ILE A 107 10.19 5.92 -4.34
N ILE A 108 9.13 6.72 -4.22
CA ILE A 108 7.79 6.23 -3.85
C ILE A 108 6.95 6.15 -5.12
N LEU A 109 6.41 4.98 -5.46
CA LEU A 109 5.42 4.82 -6.53
C LEU A 109 4.03 4.99 -5.93
N GLY A 110 3.39 6.11 -6.23
CA GLY A 110 2.14 6.51 -5.58
C GLY A 110 0.88 6.14 -6.34
N TRP A 111 -0.25 6.37 -5.67
CA TRP A 111 -1.60 6.10 -6.19
C TRP A 111 -1.92 6.83 -7.50
N ASN A 112 -1.34 8.00 -7.76
CA ASN A 112 -1.54 8.72 -9.01
C ASN A 112 -1.17 7.91 -10.27
N ILE A 113 -0.23 6.96 -10.15
CA ILE A 113 0.14 6.01 -11.22
C ILE A 113 -0.57 4.67 -10.99
N ILE A 114 -0.49 4.12 -9.77
CA ILE A 114 -1.03 2.79 -9.45
C ILE A 114 -2.53 2.69 -9.78
N SER A 115 -3.28 3.75 -9.56
CA SER A 115 -4.73 3.81 -9.82
C SER A 115 -5.13 3.54 -11.27
N GLN A 116 -4.20 3.68 -12.21
CA GLN A 116 -4.45 3.54 -13.65
C GLN A 116 -4.17 2.13 -14.18
N LEU A 117 -3.59 1.26 -13.36
CA LEU A 117 -3.06 -0.05 -13.75
C LEU A 117 -3.74 -1.17 -12.98
N VAL A 118 -3.67 -2.38 -13.54
CA VAL A 118 -4.11 -3.60 -12.88
C VAL A 118 -2.87 -4.34 -12.38
N PHE A 119 -2.90 -4.75 -11.12
CA PHE A 119 -1.82 -5.53 -10.51
C PHE A 119 -2.36 -6.85 -10.00
N ARG A 120 -1.53 -7.88 -9.97
CA ARG A 120 -1.80 -9.11 -9.23
C ARG A 120 -0.52 -9.68 -8.68
N GLY A 121 -0.62 -10.49 -7.64
CA GLY A 121 0.57 -11.07 -7.04
C GLY A 121 0.29 -12.06 -5.94
N ASP A 122 1.36 -12.74 -5.56
CA ASP A 122 1.51 -13.52 -4.35
C ASP A 122 2.96 -13.35 -3.91
N LEU A 123 3.20 -12.41 -3.00
CA LEU A 123 4.55 -12.04 -2.58
C LEU A 123 5.28 -13.18 -1.86
N ARG A 124 4.52 -14.15 -1.31
CA ARG A 124 5.07 -15.37 -0.69
C ARG A 124 5.72 -16.29 -1.71
N LYS A 125 5.34 -16.14 -2.99
CA LYS A 125 5.86 -16.87 -4.15
C LYS A 125 6.76 -15.98 -5.04
N GLY A 126 7.08 -14.77 -4.60
CA GLY A 126 7.83 -13.80 -5.40
C GLY A 126 7.08 -13.29 -6.64
N GLN A 127 5.75 -13.44 -6.68
CA GLN A 127 4.93 -13.05 -7.83
C GLN A 127 4.39 -11.64 -7.66
N PHE A 128 4.72 -10.76 -8.59
CA PHE A 128 4.14 -9.42 -8.72
C PHE A 128 4.07 -9.09 -10.20
N GLU A 129 2.88 -8.81 -10.72
CA GLU A 129 2.66 -8.62 -12.14
C GLU A 129 1.76 -7.40 -12.37
N VAL A 130 1.95 -6.78 -13.53
CA VAL A 130 1.19 -5.60 -13.96
C VAL A 130 0.64 -5.77 -15.36
N GLN A 131 -0.53 -5.19 -15.58
CA GLN A 131 -1.16 -5.06 -16.87
C GLN A 131 -1.75 -3.65 -17.02
N SER A 132 -1.76 -3.12 -18.23
CA SER A 132 -2.56 -1.95 -18.55
C SER A 132 -4.05 -2.30 -18.42
N SER A 133 -4.86 -1.33 -18.04
CA SER A 133 -6.30 -1.47 -18.10
C SER A 133 -6.79 -1.25 -19.53
N ASP A 134 -7.43 -2.26 -20.12
CA ASP A 134 -8.11 -2.15 -21.42
C ASP A 134 -9.42 -1.30 -21.31
N ILE A 135 -9.78 -0.89 -20.09
CA ILE A 135 -11.01 -0.16 -19.80
C ILE A 135 -10.79 1.34 -20.09
N LYS A 136 -11.31 1.77 -21.24
CA LYS A 136 -11.47 3.19 -21.60
C LYS A 136 -12.19 3.93 -20.48
N ARG A 137 -11.48 4.79 -19.74
CA ARG A 137 -12.00 5.79 -18.79
C ARG A 137 -13.30 5.34 -18.09
N GLN A 138 -13.22 4.41 -17.15
CA GLN A 138 -14.20 4.46 -16.07
C GLN A 138 -13.79 5.61 -15.16
N THR A 139 -14.61 6.67 -15.18
CA THR A 139 -14.55 7.73 -14.18
C THR A 139 -14.88 7.10 -12.84
N ARG A 140 -13.87 6.65 -12.09
CA ARG A 140 -14.03 6.39 -10.66
C ARG A 140 -14.67 7.65 -10.08
N LYS A 141 -15.93 7.56 -9.64
CA LYS A 141 -16.69 8.73 -9.15
C LYS A 141 -16.15 9.29 -7.82
N GLY A 142 -15.17 8.62 -7.21
CA GLY A 142 -14.54 9.02 -5.97
C GLY A 142 -13.26 9.84 -6.18
N LYS A 143 -13.05 10.85 -5.32
CA LYS A 143 -11.79 11.59 -5.18
C LYS A 143 -10.80 10.87 -4.25
N ASP A 144 -11.06 9.60 -3.93
CA ASP A 144 -10.30 8.85 -2.94
C ASP A 144 -8.87 8.64 -3.42
N ASN A 145 -7.92 9.09 -2.60
CA ASN A 145 -6.49 8.99 -2.84
C ASN A 145 -5.94 7.58 -2.51
N THR A 146 -6.80 6.56 -2.47
CA THR A 146 -6.52 5.17 -2.11
C THR A 146 -7.59 4.23 -2.71
N PRO A 147 -7.30 2.92 -2.93
CA PRO A 147 -8.34 1.90 -3.15
C PRO A 147 -9.33 1.83 -1.99
N VAL A 148 -10.63 1.82 -2.29
CA VAL A 148 -11.72 1.67 -1.32
C VAL A 148 -12.67 0.60 -1.83
N PHE A 149 -13.04 -0.35 -0.97
CA PHE A 149 -13.87 -1.50 -1.31
C PHE A 149 -14.73 -1.92 -0.12
N LYS A 150 -15.66 -2.86 -0.35
CA LYS A 150 -16.52 -3.41 0.70
C LYS A 150 -16.03 -4.78 1.13
N LEU A 151 -16.17 -5.09 2.40
CA LEU A 151 -15.94 -6.41 2.97
C LEU A 151 -17.05 -6.78 3.94
N ILE A 152 -17.13 -8.06 4.30
CA ILE A 152 -18.00 -8.56 5.35
C ILE A 152 -17.14 -8.94 6.55
N PHE A 153 -17.48 -8.40 7.72
CA PHE A 153 -16.88 -8.74 9.01
C PHE A 153 -18.02 -8.89 10.02
N ASN A 154 -18.00 -9.97 10.82
CA ASN A 154 -19.06 -10.24 11.81
C ASN A 154 -20.49 -10.10 11.24
N LYS A 155 -20.73 -10.64 10.03
CA LYS A 155 -22.01 -10.57 9.28
C LYS A 155 -22.48 -9.16 8.92
N LYS A 156 -21.64 -8.14 9.08
CA LYS A 156 -21.91 -6.75 8.69
C LYS A 156 -21.01 -6.34 7.54
N THR A 157 -21.52 -5.48 6.66
CA THR A 157 -20.73 -4.89 5.57
C THR A 157 -20.00 -3.65 6.06
N TYR A 158 -18.70 -3.59 5.83
CA TYR A 158 -17.86 -2.43 6.12
C TYR A 158 -17.24 -1.89 4.82
N LYS A 159 -17.00 -0.58 4.77
CA LYS A 159 -16.06 0.00 3.81
C LYS A 159 -14.65 -0.08 4.38
N ALA A 160 -13.72 -0.49 3.55
CA ALA A 160 -12.31 -0.58 3.87
C ALA A 160 -11.46 0.11 2.79
N ALA A 161 -10.25 0.51 3.17
CA ALA A 161 -9.25 1.07 2.25
C ALA A 161 -7.96 0.25 2.25
N ILE A 162 -7.10 0.46 1.25
CA ILE A 162 -5.74 -0.11 1.20
C ILE A 162 -4.71 1.01 1.19
N ASP A 163 -3.87 1.02 2.20
CA ASP A 163 -2.80 2.00 2.36
C ASP A 163 -1.48 1.26 2.59
N THR A 164 -0.82 0.82 1.51
CA THR A 164 0.46 0.11 1.61
C THR A 164 1.62 1.01 2.05
N SER A 165 1.39 2.33 2.23
CA SER A 165 2.29 3.20 3.00
C SER A 165 2.33 2.85 4.49
N ARG A 166 1.38 2.03 4.96
CA ARG A 166 1.36 1.48 6.31
C ARG A 166 1.86 0.02 6.28
N PRO A 167 2.76 -0.36 7.20
CA PRO A 167 3.26 -1.73 7.23
C PRO A 167 2.22 -2.71 7.79
N LEU A 168 1.28 -2.24 8.61
CA LEU A 168 0.28 -3.08 9.28
C LEU A 168 -1.13 -2.55 9.01
N THR A 169 -2.08 -3.48 9.01
CA THR A 169 -3.51 -3.18 8.96
C THR A 169 -3.94 -2.51 10.26
N ILE A 170 -4.69 -1.43 10.13
CA ILE A 170 -5.29 -0.71 11.25
C ILE A 170 -6.81 -0.85 11.24
N ILE A 171 -7.40 -0.95 12.41
CA ILE A 171 -8.85 -1.05 12.62
C ILE A 171 -9.31 -0.09 13.71
N SER A 172 -10.58 0.32 13.66
CA SER A 172 -11.19 1.10 14.73
C SER A 172 -11.29 0.27 16.02
N GLU A 173 -11.28 0.96 17.16
CA GLU A 173 -11.47 0.34 18.47
C GLU A 173 -12.84 -0.36 18.55
N ASN A 174 -13.86 0.22 17.90
CA ASN A 174 -15.21 -0.36 17.81
C ASN A 174 -15.22 -1.72 17.11
N ILE A 175 -14.39 -1.91 16.08
CA ILE A 175 -14.24 -3.20 15.41
C ILE A 175 -13.45 -4.16 16.28
N ALA A 176 -12.34 -3.69 16.84
CA ALA A 176 -11.43 -4.46 17.67
C ALA A 176 -12.15 -5.09 18.87
N LYS A 177 -13.01 -4.34 19.57
CA LYS A 177 -13.86 -4.83 20.67
C LYS A 177 -14.82 -5.97 20.29
N THR A 178 -15.09 -6.15 19.00
CA THR A 178 -15.96 -7.23 18.50
C THR A 178 -15.17 -8.42 17.94
N MET A 179 -13.85 -8.32 17.88
CA MET A 179 -12.97 -9.45 17.57
C MET A 179 -12.95 -10.40 18.76
N ARG A 180 -13.03 -11.70 18.48
CA ARG A 180 -12.95 -12.73 19.51
C ARG A 180 -11.51 -13.20 19.61
N VAL A 181 -10.97 -13.27 20.82
CA VAL A 181 -9.77 -14.06 21.09
C VAL A 181 -10.16 -15.53 20.87
N GLU A 182 -9.67 -16.14 19.80
CA GLU A 182 -10.07 -17.51 19.42
C GLU A 182 -9.44 -18.60 20.29
N ASN A 183 -8.45 -18.27 21.13
CA ASN A 183 -7.75 -19.23 21.98
C ASN A 183 -8.08 -19.02 23.46
N GLU A 184 -8.82 -19.96 24.07
CA GLU A 184 -9.22 -19.92 25.49
C GLU A 184 -8.03 -19.98 26.45
N ASP A 185 -6.97 -20.71 26.11
CA ASP A 185 -5.76 -20.82 26.95
C ASP A 185 -4.98 -19.49 26.98
N VAL A 186 -4.94 -18.81 25.83
CA VAL A 186 -4.34 -17.48 25.69
C VAL A 186 -5.18 -16.46 26.46
N LYS A 187 -6.50 -16.52 26.35
CA LYS A 187 -7.42 -15.67 27.12
C LYS A 187 -7.21 -15.84 28.63
N GLN A 188 -7.13 -17.09 29.11
CA GLN A 188 -6.84 -17.36 30.52
C GLN A 188 -5.45 -16.81 30.94
N THR A 189 -4.44 -16.95 30.08
CA THR A 189 -3.08 -16.46 30.36
C THR A 189 -3.03 -14.93 30.42
N ILE A 190 -3.75 -14.25 29.52
CA ILE A 190 -3.91 -12.79 29.50
C ILE A 190 -4.60 -12.31 30.78
N ASP A 191 -5.72 -12.95 31.15
CA ASP A 191 -6.47 -12.63 32.37
C ASP A 191 -5.59 -12.83 33.63
N LEU A 192 -4.72 -13.86 33.64
CA LEU A 192 -3.76 -14.14 34.71
C LEU A 192 -2.60 -13.13 34.79
N LEU A 193 -2.13 -12.63 33.64
CA LEU A 193 -0.97 -11.74 33.55
C LEU A 193 -1.35 -10.25 33.65
N GLY A 194 -2.64 -9.91 33.64
CA GLY A 194 -3.12 -8.53 33.72
C GLY A 194 -2.68 -7.68 32.52
N ILE A 195 -2.47 -8.32 31.37
CA ILE A 195 -2.05 -7.69 30.12
C ILE A 195 -3.18 -6.76 29.64
N GLU A 196 -2.85 -5.52 29.30
CA GLU A 196 -3.84 -4.54 28.81
C GLU A 196 -4.49 -5.04 27.51
N GLU A 197 -5.81 -4.81 27.34
CA GLU A 197 -6.57 -5.23 26.13
C GLU A 197 -5.93 -4.74 24.81
N ASP A 198 -5.20 -3.62 24.86
CA ASP A 198 -4.48 -3.05 23.72
C ASP A 198 -3.30 -3.95 23.25
N GLU A 199 -2.70 -4.76 24.13
CA GLU A 199 -1.67 -5.76 23.78
C GLU A 199 -2.29 -7.06 23.24
N VAL A 200 -3.49 -7.42 23.69
CA VAL A 200 -4.23 -8.64 23.30
C VAL A 200 -4.67 -8.64 21.83
N LEU A 201 -4.90 -7.46 21.27
CA LEU A 201 -5.33 -7.29 19.89
C LEU A 201 -4.21 -7.62 18.88
N TYR A 202 -2.96 -7.66 19.32
CA TYR A 202 -1.85 -8.19 18.52
C TYR A 202 -1.92 -9.70 18.31
N GLU A 203 -2.61 -10.45 19.18
CA GLU A 203 -2.72 -11.92 19.09
C GLU A 203 -4.04 -12.38 18.45
N SER A 204 -4.97 -11.45 18.24
CA SER A 204 -6.31 -11.74 17.71
C SER A 204 -6.31 -11.75 16.18
N LYS A 205 -6.60 -12.90 15.57
CA LYS A 205 -6.72 -13.02 14.11
C LYS A 205 -7.84 -12.13 13.57
N PHE A 206 -7.53 -11.29 12.59
CA PHE A 206 -8.54 -10.51 11.89
C PHE A 206 -9.07 -11.30 10.69
N THR A 207 -10.26 -11.88 10.87
CA THR A 207 -10.95 -12.71 9.88
C THR A 207 -12.10 -11.95 9.23
N PHE A 208 -12.07 -11.79 7.91
CA PHE A 208 -13.10 -11.10 7.14
C PHE A 208 -13.37 -11.80 5.82
N THR A 209 -14.36 -11.33 5.06
CA THR A 209 -14.73 -11.90 3.75
C THR A 209 -14.76 -10.82 2.68
N ILE A 210 -14.09 -11.07 1.56
CA ILE A 210 -14.19 -10.28 0.33
C ILE A 210 -14.74 -11.19 -0.76
N ASP A 211 -15.86 -10.79 -1.35
CA ASP A 211 -16.66 -11.64 -2.24
C ASP A 211 -17.02 -12.97 -1.54
N GLU A 212 -16.49 -14.09 -2.02
CA GLU A 212 -16.69 -15.44 -1.47
C GLU A 212 -15.46 -15.96 -0.69
N ASN A 213 -14.38 -15.17 -0.59
CA ASN A 213 -13.13 -15.59 0.02
C ASN A 213 -13.06 -15.12 1.46
N GLN A 214 -12.98 -16.07 2.39
CA GLN A 214 -12.60 -15.76 3.77
C GLN A 214 -11.09 -15.52 3.82
N VAL A 215 -10.72 -14.38 4.40
CA VAL A 215 -9.33 -13.94 4.52
C VAL A 215 -8.98 -13.77 5.99
N HIS A 216 -7.79 -14.22 6.36
CA HIS A 216 -7.27 -14.13 7.73
C HIS A 216 -5.96 -13.36 7.74
N LEU A 217 -5.89 -12.31 8.57
CA LEU A 217 -4.64 -11.64 8.92
C LEU A 217 -4.21 -12.02 10.34
N PRO A 218 -2.90 -12.26 10.56
CA PRO A 218 -2.42 -12.70 11.86
C PRO A 218 -2.57 -11.64 12.93
N THR A 219 -2.42 -10.36 12.57
CA THR A 219 -2.45 -9.24 13.50
C THR A 219 -3.11 -8.01 12.86
N SER A 220 -3.60 -7.11 13.69
CA SER A 220 -4.07 -5.76 13.30
C SER A 220 -3.82 -4.80 14.44
N GLN A 221 -3.57 -3.52 14.15
CA GLN A 221 -3.39 -2.48 15.16
C GLN A 221 -4.68 -1.69 15.36
N VAL A 222 -4.93 -1.24 16.58
CA VAL A 222 -6.06 -0.37 16.90
C VAL A 222 -5.68 1.10 16.68
N GLU A 223 -6.50 1.82 15.93
CA GLU A 223 -6.35 3.27 15.75
C GLU A 223 -7.67 3.97 16.11
N LYS A 224 -7.71 4.57 17.31
CA LYS A 224 -8.91 5.25 17.86
C LYS A 224 -9.44 6.37 16.96
N ALA A 225 -8.57 6.98 16.15
CA ALA A 225 -8.95 8.02 15.18
C ALA A 225 -9.88 7.51 14.06
N LEU A 226 -9.98 6.19 13.86
CA LEU A 226 -10.91 5.56 12.92
C LEU A 226 -12.31 5.35 13.48
N ASN A 227 -12.54 5.58 14.78
CA ASN A 227 -13.87 5.44 15.37
C ASN A 227 -14.86 6.36 14.65
N ASP A 228 -16.03 5.80 14.33
CA ASP A 228 -17.17 6.49 13.70
C ASP A 228 -16.88 7.13 12.33
N LYS A 229 -15.74 6.79 11.70
CA LYS A 229 -15.45 7.15 10.30
C LYS A 229 -16.22 6.25 9.34
N ASP A 230 -16.37 6.72 8.10
CA ASP A 230 -16.93 5.92 7.00
C ASP A 230 -16.05 4.71 6.66
N ILE A 231 -14.72 4.87 6.80
CA ILE A 231 -13.72 3.81 6.66
C ILE A 231 -13.13 3.55 8.04
N GLN A 232 -13.44 2.38 8.60
CA GLN A 232 -12.99 1.96 9.93
C GLN A 232 -11.91 0.86 9.88
N ILE A 233 -11.57 0.41 8.67
CA ILE A 233 -10.58 -0.63 8.40
C ILE A 233 -9.68 -0.10 7.29
N VAL A 234 -8.38 -0.03 7.53
CA VAL A 234 -7.39 0.33 6.52
C VAL A 234 -6.33 -0.75 6.49
N PHE A 235 -6.31 -1.50 5.39
CA PHE A 235 -5.35 -2.57 5.18
C PHE A 235 -3.98 -2.03 4.79
N GLY A 236 -2.95 -2.46 5.50
CA GLY A 236 -1.57 -2.14 5.21
C GLY A 236 -0.96 -3.05 4.16
N ALA A 237 0.37 -2.95 4.02
CA ALA A 237 1.16 -3.83 3.16
C ALA A 237 1.13 -5.30 3.62
N ASP A 238 0.88 -5.56 4.90
CA ASP A 238 0.66 -6.88 5.49
C ASP A 238 -0.45 -7.67 4.79
N LEU A 239 -1.54 -7.03 4.35
CA LEU A 239 -2.59 -7.70 3.58
C LEU A 239 -2.01 -8.38 2.34
N LEU A 240 -1.26 -7.62 1.53
CA LEU A 240 -0.71 -8.12 0.26
C LEU A 240 0.50 -9.06 0.48
N ARG A 241 1.19 -8.94 1.61
CA ARG A 241 2.28 -9.86 2.01
C ARG A 241 1.77 -11.24 2.41
N ASN A 242 0.58 -11.33 3.00
CA ASN A 242 0.03 -12.58 3.55
C ASN A 242 -0.93 -13.32 2.61
N THR A 243 -1.25 -12.76 1.44
CA THR A 243 -2.32 -13.27 0.56
C THR A 243 -1.87 -13.32 -0.90
N SER A 244 -2.61 -14.09 -1.72
CA SER A 244 -2.64 -13.81 -3.16
C SER A 244 -3.72 -12.77 -3.45
N TRP A 245 -3.45 -11.86 -4.37
CA TRP A 245 -4.32 -10.71 -4.60
C TRP A 245 -4.34 -10.28 -6.07
N ALA A 246 -5.39 -9.54 -6.44
CA ALA A 246 -5.49 -8.80 -7.69
C ALA A 246 -6.17 -7.45 -7.42
N LEU A 247 -5.50 -6.35 -7.80
CA LEU A 247 -5.96 -4.98 -7.70
C LEU A 247 -6.38 -4.49 -9.08
N TYR A 248 -7.70 -4.42 -9.34
CA TYR A 248 -8.27 -3.85 -10.55
C TYR A 248 -8.58 -2.37 -10.31
N ASN A 249 -7.52 -1.57 -10.13
CA ASN A 249 -7.63 -0.21 -9.60
C ASN A 249 -8.56 0.73 -10.39
N PRO A 250 -8.57 0.73 -11.74
CA PRO A 250 -9.48 1.58 -12.50
C PRO A 250 -10.96 1.25 -12.26
N MET A 251 -11.27 0.02 -11.85
CA MET A 251 -12.62 -0.43 -11.49
C MET A 251 -12.94 -0.22 -10.00
N GLY A 252 -11.94 0.15 -9.19
CA GLY A 252 -12.08 0.18 -7.73
C GLY A 252 -12.39 -1.20 -7.14
N TYR A 253 -11.90 -2.27 -7.77
CA TYR A 253 -12.17 -3.64 -7.37
C TYR A 253 -10.89 -4.35 -6.92
N ILE A 254 -11.01 -5.19 -5.89
CA ILE A 254 -9.94 -6.04 -5.38
C ILE A 254 -10.45 -7.46 -5.18
N ARG A 255 -9.58 -8.43 -5.47
CA ARG A 255 -9.73 -9.81 -5.03
C ARG A 255 -8.56 -10.18 -4.10
N VAL A 256 -8.86 -10.86 -3.00
CA VAL A 256 -7.87 -11.37 -2.04
C VAL A 256 -8.22 -12.80 -1.64
N ARG A 257 -7.20 -13.65 -1.46
CA ARG A 257 -7.33 -15.03 -0.95
C ARG A 257 -6.08 -15.43 -0.15
N ASN A 258 -6.24 -16.23 0.90
CA ASN A 258 -5.11 -16.86 1.58
C ASN A 258 -4.41 -17.89 0.69
#